data_AF-A0A932KI41-F1
#
_entry.id   AF-A0A932KI41-F1
#
_cell.length_a   1.000
_cell.length_b   1.000
_cell.length_c   1.000
_cell.angle_alpha   90.00
_cell.angle_beta   90.00
_cell.angle_gamma   90.00
#
_symmetry.space_group_name_H-M   'P 1'
#
loop_
_entity.id
_entity.type
_entity.pdbx_description
1 polymer ?
#
loop_
_entity_poly.entity_id
_entity_poly.type
_entity_poly.pdbx_seq_one_letter_code
_entity_poly.pdbx_strand_id
1 'polypeptide(L)'
;MIRLFPIIIGFLTLTACAVRVGPPSQVSSSTASQTAESEDSSPNEANAASEAIQERETHNVTYRGIVQPAGISIYMQGSHRLLLSDRRFLLLESENVDLNGYVGEEVEVSGSTRPTVEANGIIMRVEKTKLILPPQEESPVPEQSSVQGTAEEKPAEPEKPIQPIPTEPTQPTESTEDLAVGPEPAEREPAEWTEQLTEVIEAMAKENFSAEHWTQEYCSSHIGFCIPVHRNWWYKSFGTTTSTLWHVEVGNSPVLNLGDGHISINLLPGDLFLENQETTNVQVQGSAIVGLRPWSGDRHFEIRAGSALEPAVRYMIEHINPYEGN
;
A
#
# COMPACT_ATOMS: atom_id res chain seq x y z
N MET A 1 -32.32 52.06 -29.39
CA MET A 1 -31.56 52.68 -28.27
C MET A 1 -30.39 51.78 -27.95
N ILE A 2 -29.19 52.18 -28.37
CA ILE A 2 -27.94 51.44 -28.17
C ILE A 2 -27.27 52.04 -26.94
N ARG A 3 -27.09 51.27 -25.87
CA ARG A 3 -26.34 51.71 -24.69
C ARG A 3 -24.93 51.12 -24.74
N LEU A 4 -23.96 51.99 -25.02
CA LEU A 4 -22.54 51.72 -24.82
C LEU A 4 -22.25 51.64 -23.32
N PHE A 5 -21.56 50.58 -22.89
CA PHE A 5 -20.89 50.50 -21.60
C PHE A 5 -19.40 50.85 -21.76
N PRO A 6 -18.80 51.63 -20.86
CA PRO A 6 -17.38 51.96 -20.92
C PRO A 6 -16.51 50.79 -20.43
N ILE A 7 -15.49 50.50 -21.22
CA ILE A 7 -14.38 49.59 -20.92
C ILE A 7 -13.46 50.31 -19.92
N ILE A 8 -13.30 49.75 -18.72
CA ILE A 8 -12.32 50.20 -17.73
C ILE A 8 -11.02 49.43 -17.98
N ILE A 9 -10.01 50.13 -18.51
CA ILE A 9 -8.64 49.64 -18.67
C ILE A 9 -7.93 49.84 -17.32
N GLY A 10 -7.70 48.74 -16.61
CA GLY A 10 -6.91 48.72 -15.37
C GLY A 10 -5.42 48.62 -15.68
N PHE A 11 -4.67 49.62 -15.22
CA PHE A 11 -3.21 49.73 -15.29
C PHE A 11 -2.52 48.58 -14.55
N LEU A 12 -1.63 47.87 -15.26
CA LEU A 12 -0.72 46.87 -14.69
C LEU A 12 0.56 47.59 -14.23
N THR A 13 0.76 47.75 -12.92
CA THR A 13 2.03 48.24 -12.35
C THR A 13 2.90 47.06 -11.94
N LEU A 14 3.98 46.82 -12.68
CA LEU A 14 5.08 45.92 -12.33
C LEU A 14 5.98 46.57 -11.27
N THR A 15 6.03 45.99 -10.07
CA THR A 15 6.98 46.38 -9.02
C THR A 15 8.05 45.30 -8.92
N ALA A 16 9.26 45.61 -9.39
CA ALA A 16 10.44 44.79 -9.24
C ALA A 16 11.03 44.98 -7.83
N CYS A 17 11.21 43.89 -7.08
CA CYS A 17 11.99 43.90 -5.84
C CYS A 17 13.33 43.21 -6.08
N ALA A 18 14.40 43.96 -5.82
CA ALA A 18 15.79 43.56 -5.94
C ALA A 18 16.20 42.59 -4.83
N VAL A 19 16.87 41.50 -5.21
CA VAL A 19 17.56 40.58 -4.29
C VAL A 19 18.87 41.20 -3.84
N ARG A 20 19.05 41.34 -2.53
CA ARG A 20 20.28 41.80 -1.88
C ARG A 20 21.10 40.56 -1.49
N VAL A 21 22.26 40.38 -2.13
CA VAL A 21 23.27 39.38 -1.80
C VAL A 21 24.06 39.85 -0.57
N GLY A 22 24.09 39.04 0.49
CA GLY A 22 24.95 39.21 1.66
C GLY A 22 25.97 38.07 1.77
N PRO A 23 27.23 38.33 2.14
CA PRO A 23 28.32 37.34 2.13
C PRO A 23 28.35 36.43 3.38
N PRO A 24 29.07 35.29 3.32
CA PRO A 24 29.09 34.29 4.38
C PRO A 24 30.01 34.69 5.54
N SER A 25 29.50 34.62 6.77
CA SER A 25 30.32 34.65 7.97
C SER A 25 30.79 33.24 8.32
N GLN A 26 32.06 32.98 8.01
CA GLN A 26 32.88 32.09 8.82
C GLN A 26 33.18 32.77 10.17
N VAL A 27 33.39 31.99 11.24
CA VAL A 27 34.48 32.14 12.24
C VAL A 27 34.29 31.14 13.39
N SER A 28 35.28 30.25 13.46
CA SER A 28 36.04 29.79 14.63
C SER A 28 35.41 28.97 15.77
N SER A 29 35.77 27.69 15.73
CA SER A 29 36.53 26.96 16.76
C SER A 29 36.98 27.74 18.02
N SER A 30 36.66 27.20 19.19
CA SER A 30 37.48 27.35 20.40
C SER A 30 37.62 26.02 21.15
N THR A 31 38.88 25.59 21.21
CA THR A 31 39.47 24.56 22.06
C THR A 31 39.58 25.05 23.50
N ALA A 32 39.22 24.23 24.48
CA ALA A 32 39.89 24.21 25.79
C ALA A 32 39.66 22.89 26.52
N SER A 33 40.75 22.16 26.71
CA SER A 33 40.91 20.99 27.57
C SER A 33 40.59 21.28 29.03
N GLN A 34 40.10 20.27 29.75
CA GLN A 34 40.53 20.03 31.12
C GLN A 34 40.51 18.53 31.45
N THR A 35 41.71 18.06 31.77
CA THR A 35 42.10 16.74 32.24
C THR A 35 41.77 16.60 33.73
N ALA A 36 41.24 15.46 34.16
CA ALA A 36 41.55 14.89 35.47
C ALA A 36 41.26 13.38 35.48
N GLU A 37 42.32 12.63 35.77
CA GLU A 37 42.37 11.20 35.95
C GLU A 37 41.60 10.74 37.20
N SER A 38 41.01 9.55 37.13
CA SER A 38 40.77 8.69 38.29
C SER A 38 40.69 7.26 37.79
N GLU A 39 41.82 6.57 37.90
CA GLU A 39 41.92 5.11 37.82
C GLU A 39 41.21 4.51 39.04
N ASP A 40 40.22 3.65 38.82
CA ASP A 40 39.95 2.57 39.76
C ASP A 40 39.64 1.29 38.99
N SER A 41 40.36 0.26 39.41
CA SER A 41 40.45 -1.03 38.75
C SER A 41 39.51 -1.98 39.45
N SER A 42 38.57 -2.59 38.73
CA SER A 42 37.91 -3.82 39.17
C SER A 42 37.69 -4.76 38.00
N PRO A 43 38.02 -6.06 38.15
CA PRO A 43 38.18 -6.98 37.03
C PRO A 43 36.87 -7.66 36.63
N ASN A 44 36.67 -7.73 35.32
CA ASN A 44 36.32 -8.93 34.56
C ASN A 44 35.21 -9.86 35.10
N GLU A 45 33.96 -9.61 34.69
CA GLU A 45 32.93 -10.65 34.46
C GLU A 45 31.68 -10.02 33.81
N ALA A 46 31.58 -10.05 32.48
CA ALA A 46 30.31 -10.02 31.73
C ALA A 46 30.58 -10.17 30.22
N ASN A 47 31.21 -11.28 29.84
CA ASN A 47 31.19 -11.75 28.46
C ASN A 47 29.87 -12.51 28.23
N ALA A 48 28.73 -11.81 28.23
CA ALA A 48 27.40 -12.37 27.95
C ALA A 48 26.31 -11.28 27.89
N ALA A 49 26.32 -10.42 26.87
CA ALA A 49 25.15 -9.59 26.54
C ALA A 49 25.14 -9.07 25.08
N SER A 50 25.81 -9.76 24.15
CA SER A 50 25.38 -9.72 22.74
C SER A 50 24.48 -10.93 22.49
N GLU A 51 23.46 -11.09 23.32
CA GLU A 51 22.27 -11.78 22.85
C GLU A 51 21.72 -10.86 21.77
N ALA A 52 22.05 -11.21 20.52
CA ALA A 52 21.21 -10.92 19.39
C ALA A 52 19.78 -11.07 19.89
N ILE A 53 18.98 -10.02 19.76
CA ILE A 53 17.53 -10.14 19.84
C ILE A 53 17.20 -11.13 18.71
N GLN A 54 17.23 -12.43 19.03
CA GLN A 54 16.68 -13.47 18.20
C GLN A 54 15.20 -13.16 18.22
N GLU A 55 14.78 -12.35 17.25
CA GLU A 55 13.38 -12.09 16.92
C GLU A 55 12.70 -13.46 16.96
N ARG A 56 11.74 -13.63 17.87
CA ARG A 56 11.12 -14.93 18.14
C ARG A 56 10.45 -15.42 16.86
N GLU A 57 11.12 -16.32 16.14
CA GLU A 57 10.56 -16.92 14.94
C GLU A 57 9.50 -17.94 15.34
N THR A 58 8.29 -17.77 14.81
CA THR A 58 7.23 -18.78 14.93
C THR A 58 7.33 -19.70 13.73
N HIS A 59 7.70 -20.95 13.98
CA HIS A 59 7.97 -21.95 12.94
C HIS A 59 6.69 -22.70 12.53
N ASN A 60 6.71 -23.30 11.34
CA ASN A 60 5.65 -24.15 10.80
C ASN A 60 4.28 -23.45 10.67
N VAL A 61 4.29 -22.17 10.31
CA VAL A 61 3.07 -21.42 10.02
C VAL A 61 2.74 -21.55 8.54
N THR A 62 1.45 -21.60 8.23
CA THR A 62 0.97 -21.68 6.84
C THR A 62 0.00 -20.54 6.58
N TYR A 63 0.16 -19.85 5.46
CA TYR A 63 -0.75 -18.82 4.98
C TYR A 63 -1.17 -19.12 3.54
N ARG A 64 -2.36 -18.65 3.18
CA ARG A 64 -2.92 -18.73 1.84
C ARG A 64 -3.15 -17.32 1.31
N GLY A 65 -2.77 -17.08 0.07
CA GLY A 65 -2.99 -15.79 -0.59
C GLY A 65 -2.41 -15.74 -1.99
N ILE A 66 -2.42 -14.56 -2.59
CA ILE A 66 -1.90 -14.30 -3.93
C ILE A 66 -0.50 -13.73 -3.82
N VAL A 67 0.49 -14.32 -4.50
CA VAL A 67 1.86 -13.77 -4.50
C VAL A 67 1.91 -12.53 -5.39
N GLN A 68 2.50 -11.46 -4.89
CA GLN A 68 2.79 -10.24 -5.64
C GLN A 68 4.25 -9.83 -5.44
N PRO A 69 4.83 -9.01 -6.35
CA PRO A 69 6.12 -8.39 -6.09
C PRO A 69 6.07 -7.59 -4.77
N ALA A 70 7.16 -7.59 -3.99
CA ALA A 70 7.20 -6.88 -2.70
C ALA A 70 6.83 -5.40 -2.85
N GLY A 71 7.18 -4.82 -4.00
CA GLY A 71 7.16 -3.39 -4.21
C GLY A 71 8.33 -2.72 -3.48
N ILE A 72 8.18 -1.44 -3.21
CA ILE A 72 9.17 -0.63 -2.51
C ILE A 72 8.94 -0.76 -0.99
N SER A 73 9.88 -1.38 -0.27
CA SER A 73 9.93 -1.36 1.20
C SER A 73 11.10 -0.50 1.67
N ILE A 74 10.94 0.19 2.80
CA ILE A 74 11.89 1.21 3.28
C ILE A 74 13.22 0.55 3.69
N TYR A 75 13.14 -0.60 4.34
CA TYR A 75 14.33 -1.39 4.69
C TYR A 75 14.61 -2.54 3.72
N MET A 76 13.98 -2.53 2.54
CA MET A 76 14.22 -3.54 1.49
C MET A 76 14.07 -4.98 2.02
N GLN A 77 13.15 -5.18 2.97
CA GLN A 77 12.84 -6.50 3.54
C GLN A 77 11.84 -7.24 2.64
N GLY A 78 12.06 -8.55 2.52
CA GLY A 78 11.26 -9.40 1.65
C GLY A 78 11.62 -9.23 0.16
N SER A 79 11.34 -10.28 -0.59
CA SER A 79 11.44 -10.30 -2.06
C SER A 79 10.06 -10.16 -2.72
N HIS A 80 9.04 -10.70 -2.06
CA HIS A 80 7.65 -10.74 -2.53
C HIS A 80 6.71 -10.38 -1.38
N ARG A 81 5.43 -10.23 -1.66
CA ARG A 81 4.37 -10.13 -0.65
C ARG A 81 3.25 -11.11 -0.96
N LEU A 82 2.63 -11.67 0.07
CA LEU A 82 1.47 -12.53 -0.02
C LEU A 82 0.23 -11.72 0.34
N LEU A 83 -0.62 -11.43 -0.64
CA LEU A 83 -1.91 -10.77 -0.41
C LEU A 83 -2.92 -11.79 0.13
N LEU A 84 -3.36 -11.62 1.37
CA LEU A 84 -4.33 -12.47 2.04
C LEU A 84 -5.76 -12.13 1.60
N SER A 85 -6.71 -13.01 1.89
CA SER A 85 -8.14 -12.82 1.57
C SER A 85 -8.77 -11.61 2.27
N ASP A 86 -8.20 -11.15 3.37
CA ASP A 86 -8.62 -9.95 4.12
C ASP A 86 -7.94 -8.66 3.63
N ARG A 87 -7.24 -8.71 2.48
CA ARG A 87 -6.44 -7.62 1.88
C ARG A 87 -5.24 -7.16 2.70
N ARG A 88 -4.92 -7.80 3.83
CA ARG A 88 -3.60 -7.62 4.45
C ARG A 88 -2.55 -8.33 3.60
N PHE A 89 -1.29 -7.96 3.76
CA PHE A 89 -0.19 -8.72 3.17
C PHE A 89 0.84 -9.16 4.19
N LEU A 90 1.51 -10.27 3.88
CA LEU A 90 2.74 -10.71 4.55
C LEU A 90 3.93 -10.46 3.62
N LEU A 91 5.06 -10.00 4.13
CA LEU A 91 6.30 -10.01 3.36
C LEU A 91 6.83 -11.43 3.25
N LEU A 92 7.35 -11.80 2.09
CA LEU A 92 7.91 -13.13 1.81
C LEU A 92 9.39 -13.02 1.46
N GLU A 93 10.21 -13.84 2.08
CA GLU A 93 11.59 -14.10 1.69
C GLU A 93 11.80 -15.60 1.51
N SER A 94 12.60 -16.00 0.52
CA SER A 94 12.99 -17.41 0.36
C SER A 94 14.38 -17.52 -0.22
N GLU A 95 15.14 -18.50 0.26
CA GLU A 95 16.43 -18.89 -0.30
C GLU A 95 16.30 -20.13 -1.20
N ASN A 96 15.23 -20.91 -1.02
CA ASN A 96 15.08 -22.24 -1.62
C ASN A 96 13.92 -22.34 -2.61
N VAL A 97 12.98 -21.39 -2.58
CA VAL A 97 11.79 -21.36 -3.43
C VAL A 97 11.88 -20.15 -4.35
N ASP A 98 11.75 -20.39 -5.66
CA ASP A 98 11.59 -19.29 -6.62
C ASP A 98 10.17 -18.74 -6.53
N LEU A 99 10.02 -17.65 -5.76
CA LEU A 99 8.74 -16.97 -5.58
C LEU A 99 8.27 -16.22 -6.84
N ASN A 100 9.18 -15.92 -7.77
CA ASN A 100 8.84 -15.21 -8.99
C ASN A 100 7.96 -16.07 -9.91
N GLY A 101 8.16 -17.40 -9.89
CA GLY A 101 7.32 -18.36 -10.62
C GLY A 101 5.87 -18.47 -10.13
N TYR A 102 5.53 -17.81 -9.02
CA TYR A 102 4.18 -17.82 -8.43
C TYR A 102 3.51 -16.44 -8.45
N VAL A 103 4.13 -15.41 -9.02
CA VAL A 103 3.56 -14.06 -9.05
C VAL A 103 2.22 -14.05 -9.79
N GLY A 104 1.17 -13.55 -9.13
CA GLY A 104 -0.20 -13.54 -9.64
C GLY A 104 -1.00 -14.80 -9.29
N GLU A 105 -0.35 -15.85 -8.82
CA GLU A 105 -0.99 -17.13 -8.50
C GLU A 105 -1.48 -17.19 -7.05
N GLU A 106 -2.57 -17.92 -6.82
CA GLU A 106 -3.03 -18.25 -5.47
C GLU A 106 -2.27 -19.47 -4.93
N VAL A 107 -1.59 -19.28 -3.81
CA VAL A 107 -0.71 -20.30 -3.21
C VAL A 107 -0.95 -20.46 -1.72
N GLU A 108 -0.59 -21.64 -1.22
CA GLU A 108 -0.38 -21.92 0.19
C GLU A 108 1.13 -21.94 0.46
N VAL A 109 1.62 -20.99 1.25
CA VAL A 109 3.03 -20.90 1.66
C VAL A 109 3.17 -21.36 3.10
N SER A 110 4.23 -22.11 3.39
CA SER A 110 4.57 -22.56 4.73
C SER A 110 6.04 -22.30 5.06
N GLY A 111 6.30 -21.98 6.32
CA GLY A 111 7.64 -21.69 6.81
C GLY A 111 7.62 -21.04 8.19
N SER A 112 8.52 -20.08 8.39
CA SER A 112 8.71 -19.42 9.69
C SER A 112 8.45 -17.92 9.59
N THR A 113 7.74 -17.36 10.56
CA THR A 113 7.43 -15.92 10.60
C THR A 113 8.15 -15.20 11.71
N ARG A 114 8.58 -13.97 11.43
CA ARG A 114 9.10 -13.02 12.43
C ARG A 114 8.52 -11.63 12.23
N PRO A 115 8.45 -10.80 13.29
CA PRO A 115 8.11 -9.39 13.15
C PRO A 115 9.12 -8.66 12.26
N THR A 116 8.65 -7.68 11.49
CA THR A 116 9.54 -6.78 10.73
C THR A 116 10.00 -5.61 11.59
N VAL A 117 11.06 -4.94 11.14
CA VAL A 117 11.48 -3.67 11.75
C VAL A 117 10.50 -2.53 11.44
N GLU A 118 9.70 -2.65 10.37
CA GLU A 118 8.64 -1.71 10.00
C GLU A 118 7.29 -2.06 10.63
N ALA A 119 6.64 -1.05 11.22
CA ALA A 119 5.20 -0.93 11.34
C ALA A 119 4.42 -2.17 11.84
N ASN A 120 5.03 -2.99 12.70
CA ASN A 120 4.41 -4.21 13.23
C ASN A 120 3.99 -5.21 12.11
N GLY A 121 4.68 -5.16 10.96
CA GLY A 121 4.50 -6.12 9.88
C GLY A 121 5.07 -7.49 10.23
N ILE A 122 4.73 -8.49 9.41
CA ILE A 122 5.23 -9.86 9.55
C ILE A 122 5.95 -10.24 8.24
N ILE A 123 7.16 -10.76 8.37
CA ILE A 123 7.89 -11.40 7.27
C ILE A 123 7.95 -12.91 7.49
N MET A 124 7.68 -13.65 6.42
CA MET A 124 7.77 -15.10 6.37
C MET A 124 8.97 -15.53 5.55
N ARG A 125 9.84 -16.33 6.16
CA ARG A 125 10.82 -17.16 5.47
C ARG A 125 10.11 -18.39 4.93
N VAL A 126 9.90 -18.42 3.62
CA VAL A 126 9.16 -19.47 2.92
C VAL A 126 10.06 -20.69 2.71
N GLU A 127 9.62 -21.83 3.22
CA GLU A 127 10.29 -23.12 3.05
C GLU A 127 9.62 -23.98 1.99
N LYS A 128 8.28 -23.90 1.89
CA LYS A 128 7.50 -24.65 0.89
C LYS A 128 6.34 -23.80 0.38
N THR A 129 6.07 -23.95 -0.91
CA THR A 129 4.92 -23.33 -1.60
C THR A 129 4.13 -24.41 -2.31
N LYS A 130 2.80 -24.33 -2.22
CA LYS A 130 1.87 -25.22 -2.92
C LYS A 130 0.90 -24.36 -3.72
N LEU A 131 0.91 -24.56 -5.04
CA LEU A 131 -0.04 -23.90 -5.94
C LEU A 131 -1.45 -24.44 -5.68
N ILE A 132 -2.41 -23.55 -5.47
CA ILE A 132 -3.82 -23.90 -5.36
C ILE A 132 -4.44 -23.65 -6.72
N LEU A 133 -4.61 -24.73 -7.48
CA LEU A 133 -5.35 -24.64 -8.74
C LEU A 133 -6.82 -24.35 -8.41
N PRO A 134 -7.45 -23.38 -9.10
CA PRO A 134 -8.89 -23.19 -8.97
C PRO A 134 -9.60 -24.51 -9.31
N PRO A 135 -10.72 -24.84 -8.64
CA PRO A 135 -11.51 -26.00 -9.02
C PRO A 135 -11.81 -25.87 -10.51
N GLN A 136 -11.34 -26.81 -11.33
CA GLN A 136 -11.75 -26.86 -12.72
C GLN A 136 -13.26 -27.05 -12.70
N GLU A 137 -14.01 -26.03 -13.12
CA GLU A 137 -15.43 -26.18 -13.38
C GLU A 137 -15.54 -27.24 -14.49
N GLU A 138 -15.88 -28.46 -14.10
CA GLU A 138 -16.18 -29.55 -15.01
C GLU A 138 -17.28 -29.05 -15.95
N SER A 139 -16.87 -28.66 -17.16
CA SER A 139 -17.81 -28.24 -18.19
C SER A 139 -18.82 -29.38 -18.41
N PRO A 140 -20.13 -29.10 -18.43
CA PRO A 140 -21.14 -30.13 -18.56
C PRO A 140 -20.97 -30.86 -19.90
N VAL A 141 -20.60 -32.14 -19.83
CA VAL A 141 -20.51 -33.03 -20.99
C VAL A 141 -21.92 -33.20 -21.56
N PRO A 142 -22.17 -32.89 -22.84
CA PRO A 142 -23.49 -33.13 -23.44
C PRO A 142 -23.71 -34.65 -23.61
N GLU A 143 -24.78 -35.14 -22.97
CA GLU A 143 -25.28 -36.51 -23.13
C GLU A 143 -25.66 -36.77 -24.59
N GLN A 144 -24.96 -37.72 -25.23
CA GLN A 144 -25.46 -38.40 -26.42
C GLN A 144 -25.78 -39.85 -26.07
N SER A 145 -27.09 -40.13 -26.04
CA SER A 145 -27.66 -41.47 -26.13
C SER A 145 -27.56 -42.01 -27.56
N SER A 146 -27.05 -43.24 -27.74
CA SER A 146 -27.70 -44.28 -28.55
C SER A 146 -26.91 -45.61 -28.66
N VAL A 147 -27.53 -46.69 -28.14
CA VAL A 147 -27.83 -47.98 -28.81
C VAL A 147 -26.72 -49.02 -29.10
N GLN A 148 -26.70 -50.07 -28.24
CA GLN A 148 -26.94 -51.51 -28.51
C GLN A 148 -26.01 -52.33 -29.45
N GLY A 149 -25.50 -53.47 -28.94
CA GLY A 149 -24.95 -54.56 -29.78
C GLY A 149 -24.11 -55.65 -29.10
N THR A 150 -24.77 -56.60 -28.44
CA THR A 150 -24.58 -58.08 -28.45
C THR A 150 -23.20 -58.77 -28.34
N ALA A 151 -23.03 -59.48 -27.20
CA ALA A 151 -22.41 -60.79 -26.88
C ALA A 151 -21.34 -61.46 -27.79
N GLU A 152 -20.26 -61.98 -27.17
CA GLU A 152 -19.92 -63.42 -27.18
C GLU A 152 -18.87 -63.77 -26.10
N GLU A 153 -18.99 -64.98 -25.55
CA GLU A 153 -18.32 -65.56 -24.38
C GLU A 153 -17.29 -66.62 -24.82
N LYS A 154 -16.05 -66.63 -24.29
CA LYS A 154 -15.29 -67.87 -24.02
C LYS A 154 -14.02 -67.68 -23.15
N PRO A 155 -13.57 -68.70 -22.39
CA PRO A 155 -12.68 -68.56 -21.22
C PRO A 155 -11.26 -69.16 -21.33
N ALA A 156 -10.47 -68.87 -20.27
CA ALA A 156 -9.29 -69.58 -19.71
C ALA A 156 -7.95 -69.45 -20.49
N GLU A 157 -6.74 -69.37 -19.94
CA GLU A 157 -6.12 -69.56 -18.61
C GLU A 157 -4.67 -68.95 -18.64
N PRO A 158 -3.68 -69.22 -17.74
CA PRO A 158 -2.83 -68.20 -17.12
C PRO A 158 -1.36 -68.15 -17.59
N GLU A 159 -0.61 -67.11 -17.20
CA GLU A 159 0.71 -67.15 -16.52
C GLU A 159 1.63 -65.92 -16.77
N LYS A 160 2.04 -65.31 -15.64
CA LYS A 160 3.37 -64.78 -15.27
C LYS A 160 3.95 -63.44 -15.84
N PRO A 161 4.89 -62.81 -15.09
CA PRO A 161 5.01 -61.36 -14.97
C PRO A 161 6.33 -60.78 -15.51
N ILE A 162 6.34 -59.60 -16.12
CA ILE A 162 7.56 -58.80 -16.36
C ILE A 162 7.25 -57.28 -16.24
N GLN A 163 8.22 -56.56 -15.69
CA GLN A 163 8.25 -55.18 -15.17
C GLN A 163 8.44 -54.08 -16.28
N PRO A 164 8.98 -52.85 -16.05
CA PRO A 164 8.18 -51.60 -16.16
C PRO A 164 8.79 -50.49 -17.08
N ILE A 165 8.04 -49.38 -17.30
CA ILE A 165 8.49 -48.00 -17.69
C ILE A 165 9.05 -47.88 -19.15
N PRO A 166 9.07 -46.70 -19.87
CA PRO A 166 8.76 -45.30 -19.55
C PRO A 166 7.80 -44.52 -20.49
N THR A 167 7.39 -43.38 -19.95
CA THR A 167 6.78 -42.13 -20.46
C THR A 167 7.43 -41.55 -21.73
N GLU A 168 6.64 -40.88 -22.61
CA GLU A 168 6.69 -39.44 -23.02
C GLU A 168 5.80 -39.17 -24.27
N PRO A 169 5.66 -37.93 -24.79
CA PRO A 169 4.74 -36.84 -24.41
C PRO A 169 3.68 -36.55 -25.49
N THR A 170 2.63 -35.79 -25.15
CA THR A 170 1.79 -35.13 -26.17
C THR A 170 1.29 -33.78 -25.66
N GLN A 171 1.90 -32.70 -26.16
CA GLN A 171 1.28 -31.38 -26.41
C GLN A 171 -0.08 -31.57 -27.13
N PRO A 172 -1.09 -30.66 -27.08
CA PRO A 172 -0.88 -29.30 -27.62
C PRO A 172 -1.90 -28.19 -27.25
N THR A 173 -1.62 -27.03 -27.86
CA THR A 173 -2.52 -25.99 -28.41
C THR A 173 -3.20 -24.95 -27.52
N GLU A 174 -2.85 -23.70 -27.82
CA GLU A 174 -3.64 -22.47 -27.67
C GLU A 174 -5.09 -22.64 -28.13
N SER A 175 -6.04 -21.97 -27.45
CA SER A 175 -7.14 -21.28 -28.10
C SER A 175 -7.74 -20.22 -27.17
N THR A 176 -7.87 -19.05 -27.78
CA THR A 176 -8.55 -17.81 -27.43
C THR A 176 -10.06 -18.00 -27.13
N GLU A 177 -10.71 -16.94 -26.64
CA GLU A 177 -12.18 -16.74 -26.48
C GLU A 177 -12.77 -17.20 -25.14
N ASP A 178 -13.76 -16.56 -24.53
CA ASP A 178 -14.37 -15.23 -24.59
C ASP A 178 -15.28 -15.14 -23.35
N LEU A 179 -15.43 -13.95 -22.77
CA LEU A 179 -16.51 -13.46 -21.88
C LEU A 179 -17.26 -14.42 -20.94
N ALA A 180 -17.22 -14.12 -19.62
CA ALA A 180 -18.45 -14.05 -18.82
C ALA A 180 -18.23 -13.28 -17.50
N VAL A 181 -18.97 -12.19 -17.39
CA VAL A 181 -19.11 -11.34 -16.20
C VAL A 181 -19.65 -12.18 -15.04
N GLY A 182 -18.78 -12.47 -14.06
CA GLY A 182 -19.14 -13.10 -12.79
C GLY A 182 -19.82 -12.13 -11.83
N PRO A 183 -20.59 -12.65 -10.85
CA PRO A 183 -21.53 -11.88 -10.07
C PRO A 183 -20.82 -10.84 -9.21
N GLU A 184 -21.35 -9.62 -9.33
CA GLU A 184 -20.99 -8.43 -8.56
C GLU A 184 -20.85 -8.77 -7.06
N PRO A 185 -19.67 -8.55 -6.46
CA PRO A 185 -19.46 -8.85 -5.06
C PRO A 185 -20.32 -7.91 -4.24
N ALA A 186 -21.24 -8.48 -3.45
CA ALA A 186 -22.12 -7.78 -2.52
C ALA A 186 -21.37 -6.62 -1.84
N GLU A 187 -21.73 -5.43 -2.26
CA GLU A 187 -21.24 -4.14 -1.79
C GLU A 187 -21.40 -4.12 -0.28
N ARG A 188 -20.28 -4.15 0.46
CA ARG A 188 -20.33 -3.86 1.90
C ARG A 188 -20.77 -2.42 2.00
N GLU A 189 -21.97 -2.20 2.50
CA GLU A 189 -22.47 -0.87 2.80
C GLU A 189 -21.41 -0.12 3.63
N PRO A 190 -21.10 1.13 3.26
CA PRO A 190 -20.07 1.91 3.94
C PRO A 190 -20.42 1.99 5.42
N ALA A 191 -19.43 1.73 6.28
CA ALA A 191 -19.58 1.84 7.73
C ALA A 191 -20.30 3.15 8.07
N GLU A 192 -21.51 3.05 8.63
CA GLU A 192 -22.29 4.23 8.99
C GLU A 192 -21.49 5.08 9.97
N TRP A 193 -21.32 6.35 9.64
CA TRP A 193 -20.63 7.32 10.48
C TRP A 193 -21.46 7.53 11.75
N THR A 194 -20.84 7.39 12.92
CA THR A 194 -21.55 7.63 14.18
C THR A 194 -21.96 9.11 14.28
N GLU A 195 -23.01 9.41 15.05
CA GLU A 195 -23.46 10.81 15.26
C GLU A 195 -22.32 11.71 15.78
N GLN A 196 -21.54 11.19 16.72
CA GLN A 196 -20.37 11.89 17.29
C GLN A 196 -19.33 12.22 16.22
N LEU A 197 -19.06 11.29 15.31
CA LEU A 197 -18.11 11.48 14.23
C LEU A 197 -18.61 12.53 13.22
N THR A 198 -19.93 12.55 12.99
CA THR A 198 -20.59 13.53 12.12
C THR A 198 -20.47 14.94 12.68
N GLU A 199 -20.72 15.14 13.97
CA GLU A 199 -20.56 16.45 14.63
C GLU A 199 -19.13 16.99 14.51
N VAL A 200 -18.13 16.12 14.65
CA VAL A 200 -16.72 16.50 14.53
C VAL A 200 -16.37 16.89 13.09
N ILE A 201 -16.84 16.12 12.11
CA ILE A 201 -16.67 16.42 10.68
C ILE A 201 -17.32 17.76 10.34
N GLU A 202 -18.53 18.03 10.84
CA GLU A 202 -19.20 19.32 10.64
C GLU A 202 -18.45 20.48 11.30
N ALA A 203 -17.86 20.26 12.47
CA ALA A 203 -17.02 21.27 13.12
C ALA A 203 -15.79 21.58 12.28
N MET A 204 -15.11 20.56 11.73
CA MET A 204 -14.01 20.73 10.79
C MET A 204 -14.44 21.45 9.50
N ALA A 205 -15.63 21.13 8.98
CA ALA A 205 -16.15 21.73 7.75
C ALA A 205 -16.52 23.22 7.89
N LYS A 206 -16.70 23.71 9.12
CA LYS A 206 -16.98 25.13 9.42
C LYS A 206 -15.71 25.99 9.45
N GLU A 207 -14.52 25.39 9.36
CA GLU A 207 -13.25 26.10 9.31
C GLU A 207 -13.10 26.88 7.98
N ASN A 208 -12.16 27.85 7.98
CA ASN A 208 -11.87 28.63 6.78
C ASN A 208 -10.77 27.96 5.95
N PHE A 209 -11.13 27.47 4.75
CA PHE A 209 -10.21 26.79 3.84
C PHE A 209 -9.40 27.72 2.92
N SER A 210 -9.34 29.03 3.17
CA SER A 210 -8.45 29.92 2.42
C SER A 210 -6.98 29.52 2.61
N ALA A 211 -6.16 29.73 1.57
CA ALA A 211 -4.75 29.30 1.53
C ALA A 211 -3.93 29.77 2.76
N GLU A 212 -4.26 30.91 3.35
CA GLU A 212 -3.62 31.50 4.52
C GLU A 212 -3.74 30.66 5.80
N HIS A 213 -4.67 29.70 5.84
CA HIS A 213 -4.88 28.83 6.98
C HIS A 213 -4.22 27.45 6.85
N TRP A 214 -3.59 27.16 5.71
CA TRP A 214 -2.83 25.94 5.45
C TRP A 214 -1.35 26.15 5.78
N THR A 215 -1.07 26.50 7.04
CA THR A 215 0.25 26.94 7.48
C THR A 215 1.13 25.81 8.03
N GLN A 216 0.60 24.60 8.13
CA GLN A 216 1.34 23.42 8.57
C GLN A 216 1.56 22.50 7.38
N GLU A 217 2.60 21.67 7.44
CA GLU A 217 2.85 20.66 6.42
C GLU A 217 3.37 19.39 7.07
N TYR A 218 2.86 18.25 6.61
CA TYR A 218 3.46 16.96 6.85
C TYR A 218 4.41 16.64 5.70
N CYS A 219 5.70 16.52 5.98
CA CYS A 219 6.69 16.12 4.98
C CYS A 219 7.31 14.75 5.31
N SER A 220 7.42 13.89 4.30
CA SER A 220 8.17 12.64 4.37
C SER A 220 9.39 12.76 3.48
N SER A 221 10.57 12.92 4.10
CA SER A 221 11.85 13.00 3.37
C SER A 221 12.22 11.69 2.69
N HIS A 222 11.83 10.55 3.27
CA HIS A 222 12.07 9.24 2.68
C HIS A 222 11.27 9.06 1.38
N ILE A 223 9.99 9.41 1.37
CA ILE A 223 9.12 9.18 0.21
C ILE A 223 9.18 10.35 -0.77
N GLY A 224 9.57 11.53 -0.30
CA GLY A 224 9.84 12.70 -1.12
C GLY A 224 8.60 13.56 -1.38
N PHE A 225 7.74 13.77 -0.38
CA PHE A 225 6.55 14.62 -0.54
C PHE A 225 6.23 15.44 0.72
N CYS A 226 5.45 16.52 0.52
CA CYS A 226 4.79 17.30 1.57
C CYS A 226 3.28 17.39 1.29
N ILE A 227 2.48 17.33 2.35
CA ILE A 227 1.03 17.51 2.32
C ILE A 227 0.68 18.69 3.22
N PRO A 228 -0.09 19.68 2.75
CA PRO A 228 -0.52 20.78 3.59
C PRO A 228 -1.55 20.32 4.63
N VAL A 229 -1.44 20.87 5.83
CA VAL A 229 -2.36 20.64 6.93
C VAL A 229 -2.85 21.98 7.45
N HIS A 230 -4.15 22.05 7.70
CA HIS A 230 -4.78 23.25 8.24
C HIS A 230 -4.23 23.59 9.63
N ARG A 231 -4.08 24.87 9.95
CA ARG A 231 -3.47 25.37 11.20
C ARG A 231 -4.15 24.91 12.49
N ASN A 232 -5.44 24.59 12.43
CA ASN A 232 -6.24 24.14 13.57
C ASN A 232 -6.31 22.61 13.68
N TRP A 233 -5.63 21.88 12.80
CA TRP A 233 -5.69 20.43 12.74
C TRP A 233 -4.39 19.80 13.21
N TRP A 234 -4.52 18.57 13.70
CA TRP A 234 -3.44 17.70 14.12
C TRP A 234 -3.27 16.61 13.08
N TYR A 235 -2.04 16.16 12.90
CA TYR A 235 -1.74 15.05 12.00
C TYR A 235 -0.74 14.10 12.63
N LYS A 236 -0.83 12.83 12.25
CA LYS A 236 0.16 11.81 12.61
C LYS A 236 0.34 10.85 11.44
N SER A 237 1.60 10.56 11.14
CA SER A 237 1.92 9.47 10.21
C SER A 237 2.03 8.15 10.96
N PHE A 238 1.53 7.10 10.33
CA PHE A 238 1.64 5.72 10.78
C PHE A 238 2.61 4.91 9.89
N GLY A 239 3.32 5.56 8.98
CA GLY A 239 4.25 4.92 8.07
C GLY A 239 3.56 3.99 7.08
N THR A 240 4.21 2.89 6.74
CA THR A 240 3.65 1.79 5.94
C THR A 240 2.57 1.04 6.72
N THR A 241 1.51 0.60 6.07
CA THR A 241 0.49 -0.28 6.67
C THR A 241 0.32 -1.56 5.85
N THR A 242 -0.56 -2.46 6.28
CA THR A 242 -0.88 -3.69 5.55
C THR A 242 -1.59 -3.47 4.21
N SER A 243 -1.98 -2.25 3.87
CA SER A 243 -2.67 -1.95 2.61
C SER A 243 -2.17 -0.68 1.92
N THR A 244 -1.29 0.09 2.56
CA THR A 244 -0.79 1.37 2.04
C THR A 244 0.73 1.45 2.16
N LEU A 245 1.37 2.05 1.15
CA LEU A 245 2.80 2.34 1.18
C LEU A 245 3.12 3.45 2.17
N TRP A 246 2.16 4.33 2.43
CA TRP A 246 2.27 5.35 3.46
C TRP A 246 0.89 5.76 3.95
N HIS A 247 0.74 6.00 5.24
CA HIS A 247 -0.50 6.41 5.87
C HIS A 247 -0.29 7.60 6.80
N VAL A 248 -1.16 8.59 6.65
CA VAL A 248 -1.23 9.78 7.50
C VAL A 248 -2.70 10.03 7.82
N GLU A 249 -2.98 10.33 9.08
CA GLU A 249 -4.32 10.75 9.49
C GLU A 249 -4.30 12.17 10.01
N VAL A 250 -5.40 12.89 9.78
CA VAL A 250 -5.59 14.29 10.17
C VAL A 250 -6.94 14.45 10.87
N GLY A 251 -6.98 15.26 11.93
CA GLY A 251 -8.20 15.54 12.69
C GLY A 251 -8.18 16.89 13.40
N ASN A 252 -9.31 17.34 13.95
CA ASN A 252 -9.38 18.55 14.79
C ASN A 252 -8.95 18.31 16.25
N SER A 253 -8.66 17.07 16.62
CA SER A 253 -8.11 16.65 17.91
C SER A 253 -6.79 15.90 17.70
N PRO A 254 -5.94 15.77 18.74
CA PRO A 254 -4.72 14.99 18.64
C PRO A 254 -4.97 13.58 18.12
N VAL A 255 -4.26 13.19 17.06
CA VAL A 255 -4.28 11.85 16.47
C VAL A 255 -3.23 11.00 17.16
N LEU A 256 -3.63 10.03 17.97
CA LEU A 256 -2.71 9.23 18.78
C LEU A 256 -2.56 7.81 18.23
N ASN A 257 -3.66 7.22 17.78
CA ASN A 257 -3.77 5.85 17.28
C ASN A 257 -4.33 5.85 15.85
N LEU A 258 -4.15 4.71 15.17
CA LEU A 258 -4.73 4.48 13.86
C LEU A 258 -6.27 4.47 13.98
N GLY A 259 -6.94 5.25 13.13
CA GLY A 259 -8.38 5.45 13.13
C GLY A 259 -8.85 6.67 13.94
N ASP A 260 -7.96 7.42 14.58
CA ASP A 260 -8.33 8.63 15.34
C ASP A 260 -8.59 9.83 14.42
N GLY A 261 -8.00 9.86 13.22
CA GLY A 261 -8.20 10.96 12.28
C GLY A 261 -9.47 10.84 11.43
N HIS A 262 -9.96 12.00 11.00
CA HIS A 262 -11.20 12.16 10.25
C HIS A 262 -10.95 12.32 8.74
N ILE A 263 -9.69 12.62 8.38
CA ILE A 263 -9.17 12.59 7.02
C ILE A 263 -8.03 11.58 7.02
N SER A 264 -8.11 10.60 6.13
CA SER A 264 -7.03 9.64 5.88
C SER A 264 -6.35 9.97 4.56
N ILE A 265 -5.02 9.94 4.56
CA ILE A 265 -4.19 10.20 3.39
C ILE A 265 -3.29 8.98 3.19
N ASN A 266 -3.50 8.31 2.06
CA ASN A 266 -2.86 7.06 1.70
C ASN A 266 -1.99 7.26 0.48
N LEU A 267 -0.76 6.76 0.52
CA LEU A 267 0.01 6.47 -0.69
C LEU A 267 -0.20 5.00 -1.03
N LEU A 268 -0.73 4.72 -2.20
CA LEU A 268 -1.09 3.38 -2.65
C LEU A 268 -0.19 2.95 -3.82
N PRO A 269 0.09 1.65 -3.97
CA PRO A 269 0.70 1.11 -5.17
C PRO A 269 -0.33 1.05 -6.31
N GLY A 270 0.15 1.06 -7.54
CA GLY A 270 -0.65 0.96 -8.75
C GLY A 270 -0.70 2.28 -9.52
N ASP A 271 -0.65 2.16 -10.84
CA ASP A 271 -0.87 3.27 -11.74
C ASP A 271 -2.35 3.67 -11.73
N LEU A 272 -2.60 4.97 -11.71
CA LEU A 272 -3.94 5.51 -11.64
C LEU A 272 -4.20 6.31 -12.91
N PHE A 273 -4.90 5.66 -13.84
CA PHE A 273 -5.35 6.28 -15.08
C PHE A 273 -6.57 7.15 -14.79
N LEU A 274 -6.34 8.44 -14.60
CA LEU A 274 -7.42 9.42 -14.60
C LEU A 274 -7.88 9.66 -16.05
N GLU A 275 -9.17 9.45 -16.28
CA GLU A 275 -9.81 9.80 -17.54
C GLU A 275 -9.58 11.30 -17.81
N ASN A 276 -9.33 11.67 -19.07
CA ASN A 276 -9.07 13.05 -19.51
C ASN A 276 -7.73 13.70 -19.09
N GLN A 277 -6.73 12.93 -18.65
CA GLN A 277 -5.41 13.46 -18.24
C GLN A 277 -5.47 14.48 -17.08
N GLU A 278 -6.54 14.47 -16.28
CA GLU A 278 -6.59 15.30 -15.08
C GLU A 278 -5.50 14.86 -14.10
N THR A 279 -4.85 15.82 -13.44
CA THR A 279 -3.81 15.55 -12.43
C THR A 279 -4.39 15.15 -11.08
N THR A 280 -5.68 15.38 -10.86
CA THR A 280 -6.40 15.11 -9.62
C THR A 280 -7.85 14.77 -9.94
N ASN A 281 -8.47 13.85 -9.22
CA ASN A 281 -9.89 13.55 -9.32
C ASN A 281 -10.51 13.51 -7.91
N VAL A 282 -11.59 14.25 -7.70
CA VAL A 282 -12.29 14.31 -6.41
C VAL A 282 -13.72 13.86 -6.63
N GLN A 283 -14.08 12.70 -6.04
CA GLN A 283 -15.38 12.07 -6.20
C GLN A 283 -16.11 11.94 -4.87
N VAL A 284 -17.35 12.40 -4.83
CA VAL A 284 -18.25 12.16 -3.69
C VAL A 284 -18.91 10.80 -3.89
N GLN A 285 -18.69 9.89 -2.94
CA GLN A 285 -19.24 8.54 -2.91
C GLN A 285 -20.09 8.40 -1.64
N GLY A 286 -21.39 8.70 -1.76
CA GLY A 286 -22.32 8.70 -0.63
C GLY A 286 -21.95 9.73 0.44
N SER A 287 -21.67 9.27 1.65
CA SER A 287 -21.24 10.10 2.79
C SER A 287 -19.74 10.40 2.81
N ALA A 288 -18.96 9.78 1.93
CA ALA A 288 -17.52 9.97 1.85
C ALA A 288 -17.13 10.78 0.61
N ILE A 289 -16.00 11.48 0.71
CA ILE A 289 -15.29 12.08 -0.41
C ILE A 289 -13.95 11.36 -0.58
N VAL A 290 -13.58 11.09 -1.82
CA VAL A 290 -12.31 10.47 -2.19
C VAL A 290 -11.58 11.37 -3.20
N GLY A 291 -10.42 11.87 -2.83
CA GLY A 291 -9.49 12.59 -3.71
C GLY A 291 -8.36 11.67 -4.17
N LEU A 292 -8.13 11.58 -5.47
CA LEU A 292 -7.11 10.75 -6.10
C LEU A 292 -6.11 11.64 -6.85
N ARG A 293 -4.82 11.32 -6.75
CA ARG A 293 -3.76 12.00 -7.52
C ARG A 293 -2.64 11.03 -7.88
N PRO A 294 -2.34 10.85 -9.18
CA PRO A 294 -1.16 10.11 -9.60
C PRO A 294 0.12 10.66 -8.99
N TRP A 295 1.04 9.77 -8.68
CA TRP A 295 2.36 10.06 -8.15
C TRP A 295 3.44 9.23 -8.87
N SER A 296 4.71 9.51 -8.58
CA SER A 296 5.82 8.87 -9.30
C SER A 296 5.93 7.37 -9.02
N GLY A 297 6.32 6.59 -10.04
CA GLY A 297 6.70 5.18 -9.93
C GLY A 297 5.54 4.24 -9.60
N ASP A 298 4.48 4.28 -10.41
CA ASP A 298 3.27 3.45 -10.27
C ASP A 298 2.64 3.56 -8.88
N ARG A 299 2.47 4.80 -8.42
CA ARG A 299 1.85 5.12 -7.13
C ARG A 299 0.83 6.22 -7.31
N HIS A 300 -0.08 6.33 -6.36
CA HIS A 300 -1.02 7.45 -6.30
C HIS A 300 -1.38 7.77 -4.86
N PHE A 301 -1.74 9.03 -4.63
CA PHE A 301 -2.37 9.44 -3.39
C PHE A 301 -3.88 9.20 -3.46
N GLU A 302 -4.41 8.73 -2.34
CA GLU A 302 -5.84 8.67 -2.06
C GLU A 302 -6.09 9.39 -0.73
N ILE A 303 -6.94 10.41 -0.75
CA ILE A 303 -7.39 11.13 0.44
C ILE A 303 -8.87 10.84 0.65
N ARG A 304 -9.24 10.23 1.78
CA ARG A 304 -10.64 9.95 2.14
C ARG A 304 -11.07 10.75 3.35
N ALA A 305 -12.27 11.32 3.30
CA ALA A 305 -12.89 12.02 4.41
C ALA A 305 -14.42 11.95 4.32
N GLY A 306 -15.13 12.48 5.32
CA GLY A 306 -16.57 12.75 5.19
C GLY A 306 -16.85 13.82 4.13
N SER A 307 -17.98 13.72 3.42
CA SER A 307 -18.30 14.56 2.25
C SER A 307 -18.33 16.06 2.55
N ALA A 308 -18.67 16.47 3.78
CA ALA A 308 -18.61 17.86 4.22
C ALA A 308 -17.19 18.47 4.16
N LEU A 309 -16.15 17.64 4.10
CA LEU A 309 -14.75 18.05 3.99
C LEU A 309 -14.24 18.07 2.54
N GLU A 310 -15.13 18.03 1.54
CA GLU A 310 -14.74 18.15 0.12
C GLU A 310 -13.77 19.31 -0.15
N PRO A 311 -14.01 20.56 0.33
CA PRO A 311 -13.09 21.66 0.05
C PRO A 311 -11.67 21.41 0.59
N ALA A 312 -11.57 20.76 1.74
CA ALA A 312 -10.29 20.41 2.35
C ALA A 312 -9.57 19.32 1.57
N VAL A 313 -10.28 18.25 1.19
CA VAL A 313 -9.71 17.16 0.39
C VAL A 313 -9.24 17.66 -0.97
N ARG A 314 -10.03 18.51 -1.62
CA ARG A 314 -9.65 19.16 -2.89
C ARG A 314 -8.40 20.02 -2.73
N TYR A 315 -8.33 20.83 -1.68
CA TYR A 315 -7.13 21.64 -1.43
C TYR A 315 -5.89 20.77 -1.20
N MET A 316 -5.99 19.78 -0.31
CA MET A 316 -4.88 18.87 0.00
C MET A 316 -4.37 18.16 -1.25
N ILE A 317 -5.27 17.58 -2.06
CA ILE A 317 -4.87 16.80 -3.23
C ILE A 317 -4.19 17.67 -4.31
N GLU A 318 -4.65 18.91 -4.51
CA GLU A 318 -4.05 19.86 -5.45
C GLU A 318 -2.66 20.34 -5.00
N HIS A 319 -2.41 20.40 -3.69
CA HIS A 319 -1.21 21.00 -3.10
C HIS A 319 -0.24 19.99 -2.49
N ILE A 320 -0.34 18.70 -2.83
CA ILE A 320 0.74 17.73 -2.55
C ILE A 320 1.96 18.10 -3.42
N ASN A 321 3.09 18.38 -2.78
CA ASN A 321 4.30 18.82 -3.47
C ASN A 321 5.44 17.84 -3.23
N PRO A 322 6.39 17.69 -4.17
CA PRO A 322 7.64 16.98 -3.91
C PRO A 322 8.39 17.63 -2.74
N TYR A 323 9.01 16.82 -1.89
CA TYR A 323 9.89 17.32 -0.83
C TYR A 323 11.23 17.73 -1.44
N GLU A 324 11.57 19.02 -1.35
CA GLU A 324 12.78 19.58 -1.98
C GLU A 324 14.04 19.54 -1.09
N GLY A 325 13.93 19.12 0.18
CA GLY A 325 15.08 18.92 1.07
C GLY A 325 15.95 20.17 1.24
N ASN A 326 15.55 21.07 2.15
CA ASN A 326 16.42 22.17 2.60
C ASN A 326 17.48 21.70 3.59
#